data_AF-A0A822H9G4-F1
#
_entry.id   AF-A0A822H9G4-F1
#
_cell.length_a   1.000
_cell.length_b   1.000
_cell.length_c   1.000
_cell.angle_alpha   90.00
_cell.angle_beta   90.00
_cell.angle_gamma   90.00
#
_symmetry.space_group_name_H-M   'P 1'
#
loop_
_entity.id
_entity.type
_entity.pdbx_description
1 polymer ?
#
loop_
_entity_poly.entity_id
_entity_poly.type
_entity_poly.pdbx_seq_one_letter_code
_entity_poly.pdbx_strand_id
1 'polypeptide(L)'
;SSLLPPLCSQVLFNDSNVQSQYISPKGLSGRVIPARTFPSTILAFEYLHGAACPIRNLPTRENTIQSIDLVHSHTNEERQAKINTICNVTQRFCTGTLQQYSTFNDCQQFLRTQIPYGSYDRADQGNVICRFVHTYSVPLLPSIHCPHVGSTGGGACTDKTIDFYY
;
A
#
# COMPACT_ATOMS: atom_id res chain seq x y z
N SER A 1 45.32 -11.91 8.27
CA SER A 1 44.36 -10.93 8.80
C SER A 1 42.96 -11.45 8.59
N SER A 2 42.35 -11.98 9.65
CA SER A 2 40.99 -12.49 9.66
C SER A 2 40.00 -11.32 9.53
N LEU A 3 39.19 -11.33 8.47
CA LEU A 3 38.00 -10.50 8.39
C LEU A 3 37.05 -10.96 9.49
N LEU A 4 36.94 -10.19 10.57
CA LEU A 4 35.87 -10.36 11.54
C LEU A 4 34.53 -10.25 10.78
N PRO A 5 33.57 -11.18 10.99
CA PRO A 5 32.27 -11.07 10.36
C PRO A 5 31.59 -9.77 10.81
N PRO A 6 30.83 -9.09 9.93
CA PRO A 6 30.22 -7.81 10.26
C PRO A 6 29.25 -7.96 11.43
N LEU A 7 29.33 -7.02 12.37
CA LEU A 7 28.39 -6.87 13.48
C LEU A 7 27.07 -6.31 12.92
N CYS A 8 26.04 -7.15 12.91
CA CYS A 8 24.60 -6.82 12.90
C CYS A 8 24.02 -6.02 11.71
N SER A 9 22.92 -6.53 11.15
CA SER A 9 22.07 -5.82 10.18
C SER A 9 20.69 -5.47 10.76
N GLN A 10 20.26 -4.22 10.64
CA GLN A 10 18.86 -3.79 10.85
C GLN A 10 18.14 -3.79 9.50
N VAL A 11 16.94 -4.38 9.42
CA VAL A 11 16.10 -4.31 8.22
C VAL A 11 15.04 -3.23 8.41
N LEU A 12 15.02 -2.25 7.51
CA LEU A 12 14.01 -1.20 7.45
C LEU A 12 13.11 -1.44 6.24
N PHE A 13 11.81 -1.33 6.46
CA PHE A 13 10.79 -1.41 5.42
C PHE A 13 10.19 -0.03 5.18
N ASN A 14 10.05 0.36 3.92
CA ASN A 14 9.14 1.44 3.51
C ASN A 14 8.40 1.03 2.23
N ASP A 15 7.42 1.83 1.83
CA ASP A 15 6.50 1.54 0.71
C ASP A 15 7.21 1.25 -0.63
N SER A 16 8.48 1.63 -0.79
CA SER A 16 9.22 1.49 -2.04
C SER A 16 10.48 0.63 -1.93
N ASN A 17 11.02 0.42 -0.72
CA ASN A 17 12.34 -0.15 -0.50
C ASN A 17 12.40 -1.03 0.74
N VAL A 18 13.25 -2.05 0.66
CA VAL A 18 13.73 -2.83 1.80
C VAL A 18 15.21 -2.51 1.95
N GLN A 19 15.61 -1.97 3.11
CA GLN A 19 17.00 -1.60 3.37
C GLN A 19 17.57 -2.48 4.47
N SER A 20 18.67 -3.18 4.19
CA SER A 20 19.50 -3.78 5.22
C SER A 20 20.63 -2.81 5.59
N GLN A 21 20.63 -2.30 6.82
CA GLN A 21 21.67 -1.43 7.35
C GLN A 21 22.62 -2.24 8.23
N TYR A 22 23.91 -2.27 7.89
CA TYR A 22 24.99 -2.79 8.72
C TYR A 22 25.46 -1.73 9.72
N ILE A 23 25.59 -2.11 10.99
CA ILE A 23 26.08 -1.22 12.04
C ILE A 23 27.55 -1.56 12.30
N SER A 24 28.47 -0.73 11.81
CA SER A 24 29.90 -0.87 12.10
C SER A 24 30.41 0.27 12.99
N PRO A 25 31.56 0.10 13.67
CA PRO A 25 32.22 1.21 14.39
C PRO A 25 32.58 2.41 13.51
N LYS A 26 32.53 2.26 12.17
CA LYS A 26 32.81 3.32 11.18
C LYS A 26 31.56 4.05 10.68
N GLY A 27 30.38 3.72 11.21
CA GLY A 27 29.09 4.30 10.79
C GLY A 27 28.13 3.30 10.15
N LEU A 28 26.94 3.79 9.79
CA LEU A 28 25.90 3.03 9.09
C LEU A 28 26.28 2.86 7.61
N SER A 29 26.33 1.63 7.13
CA SER A 29 26.42 1.33 5.69
C SER A 29 25.37 0.29 5.35
N GLY A 30 24.71 0.36 4.20
CA GLY A 30 23.62 -0.56 3.91
C GLY A 30 23.33 -0.73 2.43
N ARG A 31 22.78 -1.88 2.08
CA ARG A 31 22.27 -2.17 0.74
C ARG A 31 20.78 -1.81 0.73
N VAL A 32 20.39 -0.87 -0.14
CA VAL A 32 18.99 -0.59 -0.43
C VAL A 32 18.58 -1.52 -1.56
N ILE A 33 17.55 -2.34 -1.32
CA ILE A 33 16.98 -3.24 -2.31
C ILE A 33 15.56 -2.73 -2.61
N PRO A 34 15.22 -2.44 -3.88
CA PRO A 34 13.85 -2.08 -4.22
C PRO A 34 12.87 -3.16 -3.77
N ALA A 35 11.75 -2.80 -3.16
CA ALA A 35 10.80 -3.78 -2.62
C ALA A 35 10.25 -4.73 -3.71
N ARG A 36 10.19 -4.26 -4.97
CA ARG A 36 9.78 -5.03 -6.15
C ARG A 36 10.75 -6.17 -6.54
N THR A 37 11.94 -6.22 -5.92
CA THR A 37 12.92 -7.29 -6.15
C THR A 37 12.44 -8.63 -5.61
N PHE A 38 11.52 -8.60 -4.64
CA PHE A 38 11.02 -9.80 -3.98
C PHE A 38 9.57 -10.08 -4.40
N PRO A 39 9.22 -11.35 -4.70
CA PRO A 39 7.85 -11.73 -5.05
C PRO A 39 6.87 -11.51 -3.89
N SER A 40 7.39 -11.42 -2.66
CA SER A 40 6.63 -11.10 -1.45
C SER A 40 7.54 -10.47 -0.39
N THR A 41 6.93 -9.78 0.57
CA THR A 41 7.62 -9.27 1.76
C THR A 41 8.23 -10.39 2.60
N ILE A 42 7.64 -11.59 2.57
CA ILE A 42 8.16 -12.79 3.24
C ILE A 42 9.50 -13.20 2.63
N LEU A 43 9.62 -13.23 1.29
CA LEU A 43 10.87 -13.58 0.61
C LEU A 43 11.94 -12.49 0.78
N ALA A 44 11.54 -11.22 0.84
CA ALA A 44 12.43 -10.12 1.21
C ALA A 44 13.02 -10.30 2.61
N PHE A 45 12.19 -10.75 3.54
CA PHE A 45 12.55 -11.00 4.92
C PHE A 45 13.48 -12.22 5.01
N GLU A 46 13.12 -13.36 4.42
CA GLU A 46 13.93 -14.59 4.40
C GLU A 46 15.33 -14.37 3.80
N TYR A 47 15.43 -13.65 2.68
CA TYR A 47 16.71 -13.30 2.04
C TYR A 47 17.62 -12.49 2.95
N LEU A 48 17.05 -11.61 3.78
CA LEU A 48 17.80 -10.76 4.71
C LEU A 48 18.07 -11.44 6.07
N HIS A 49 17.24 -12.40 6.48
CA HIS A 49 17.39 -13.16 7.72
C HIS A 49 18.35 -14.34 7.62
N GLY A 50 18.65 -14.82 6.42
CA GLY A 50 19.70 -15.84 6.18
C GLY A 50 21.12 -15.41 6.62
N ALA A 51 21.30 -14.17 7.07
CA ALA A 51 22.56 -13.60 7.57
C ALA A 51 22.58 -13.32 9.09
N ALA A 52 21.65 -13.86 9.88
CA ALA A 52 21.42 -13.41 11.25
C ALA A 52 22.51 -13.80 12.29
N CYS A 53 23.08 -12.79 12.95
CA CYS A 53 23.77 -12.86 14.24
C CYS A 53 22.77 -12.89 15.42
N PRO A 54 23.15 -13.41 16.60
CA PRO A 54 22.31 -13.40 17.80
C PRO A 54 22.56 -12.11 18.62
N ILE A 55 21.62 -11.15 18.60
CA ILE A 55 21.57 -10.09 19.61
C ILE A 55 20.48 -10.43 20.63
N ARG A 56 20.79 -10.33 21.93
CA ARG A 56 19.76 -10.36 22.99
C ARG A 56 18.87 -9.11 22.87
N ASN A 57 17.55 -9.31 22.82
CA ASN A 57 16.47 -8.31 22.65
C ASN A 57 16.09 -7.93 21.20
N LEU A 58 16.39 -8.75 20.20
CA LEU A 58 15.74 -8.70 18.87
C LEU A 58 14.67 -9.79 18.73
N PRO A 59 13.69 -9.65 17.80
CA PRO A 59 12.43 -10.36 17.85
C PRO A 59 12.64 -11.88 17.70
N THR A 60 12.06 -12.64 18.63
CA THR A 60 11.85 -14.08 18.46
C THR A 60 10.88 -14.33 17.30
N ARG A 61 10.71 -15.59 16.88
CA ARG A 61 9.68 -15.99 15.90
C ARG A 61 8.28 -15.44 16.28
N GLU A 62 7.98 -15.35 17.57
CA GLU A 62 6.73 -14.76 18.10
C GLU A 62 6.66 -13.24 17.91
N ASN A 63 7.71 -12.49 18.25
CA ASN A 63 7.74 -11.04 18.06
C ASN A 63 7.75 -10.64 16.57
N THR A 64 8.20 -11.55 15.69
CA THR A 64 8.17 -11.38 14.23
C THR A 64 6.74 -11.47 13.68
N ILE A 65 5.94 -12.43 14.17
CA ILE A 65 4.50 -12.53 13.84
C ILE A 65 3.79 -11.26 14.31
N GLN A 66 4.04 -10.80 15.54
CA GLN A 66 3.45 -9.55 16.05
C GLN A 66 3.81 -8.33 15.20
N SER A 67 5.04 -8.22 14.70
CA SER A 67 5.46 -7.10 13.85
C SER A 67 4.81 -7.12 12.47
N ILE A 68 4.64 -8.31 11.89
CA ILE A 68 3.90 -8.52 10.63
C ILE A 68 2.42 -8.21 10.82
N ASP A 69 1.83 -8.64 11.95
CA ASP A 69 0.45 -8.34 12.30
C ASP A 69 0.22 -6.84 12.48
N LEU A 70 1.19 -6.10 13.05
CA LEU A 70 1.15 -4.64 13.18
C LEU A 70 1.23 -3.92 11.83
N VAL A 71 2.09 -4.35 10.90
CA VAL A 71 2.15 -3.75 9.56
C VAL A 71 0.89 -4.09 8.75
N HIS A 72 0.38 -5.31 8.85
CA HIS A 72 -0.90 -5.67 8.24
C HIS A 72 -2.07 -4.92 8.88
N SER A 73 -2.07 -4.70 10.20
CA SER A 73 -3.14 -3.94 10.85
C SER A 73 -3.10 -2.47 10.41
N HIS A 74 -1.93 -1.85 10.34
CA HIS A 74 -1.77 -0.48 9.86
C HIS A 74 -2.23 -0.34 8.41
N THR A 75 -1.84 -1.24 7.52
CA THR A 75 -2.26 -1.20 6.11
C THR A 75 -3.76 -1.45 5.92
N ASN A 76 -4.36 -2.30 6.77
CA ASN A 76 -5.81 -2.55 6.77
C ASN A 76 -6.62 -1.36 7.32
N GLU A 77 -6.14 -0.71 8.39
CA GLU A 77 -6.75 0.50 8.95
C GLU A 77 -6.70 1.66 7.97
N GLU A 78 -5.55 1.89 7.33
CA GLU A 78 -5.40 2.90 6.28
C GLU A 78 -6.31 2.62 5.08
N ARG A 79 -6.35 1.36 4.61
CA ARG A 79 -7.27 0.95 3.55
C ARG A 79 -8.71 1.26 3.93
N GLN A 80 -9.08 0.92 5.15
CA GLN A 80 -10.43 1.14 5.64
C GLN A 80 -10.78 2.63 5.74
N ALA A 81 -9.85 3.47 6.19
CA ALA A 81 -10.02 4.91 6.24
C ALA A 81 -10.26 5.50 4.85
N LYS A 82 -9.47 5.11 3.84
CA LYS A 82 -9.65 5.60 2.45
C LYS A 82 -10.97 5.14 1.84
N ILE A 83 -11.36 3.89 2.06
CA ILE A 83 -12.67 3.37 1.64
C ILE A 83 -13.80 4.19 2.28
N ASN A 84 -13.71 4.48 3.58
CA ASN A 84 -14.70 5.32 4.26
C ASN A 84 -14.77 6.73 3.65
N THR A 85 -13.63 7.33 3.31
CA THR A 85 -13.61 8.63 2.62
C THR A 85 -14.33 8.59 1.28
N ILE A 86 -14.04 7.59 0.44
CA ILE A 86 -14.72 7.42 -0.86
C ILE A 86 -16.23 7.26 -0.67
N CYS A 87 -16.64 6.39 0.25
CA CYS A 87 -18.06 6.13 0.49
C CYS A 87 -18.78 7.35 1.09
N ASN A 88 -18.14 8.10 1.99
CA ASN A 88 -18.73 9.34 2.52
C ASN A 88 -18.89 10.41 1.45
N VAL A 89 -17.86 10.61 0.61
CA VAL A 89 -17.89 11.61 -0.47
C VAL A 89 -18.95 11.25 -1.51
N THR A 90 -19.03 9.99 -1.92
CA THR A 90 -20.05 9.55 -2.88
C THR A 90 -21.47 9.70 -2.34
N GLN A 91 -21.74 9.28 -1.10
CA GLN A 91 -23.08 9.43 -0.52
C GLN A 91 -23.47 10.90 -0.31
N ARG A 92 -22.50 11.78 -0.06
CA ARG A 92 -22.74 13.20 0.18
C ARG A 92 -22.96 14.01 -1.10
N PHE A 93 -22.17 13.76 -2.13
CA PHE A 93 -22.10 14.64 -3.32
C PHE A 93 -22.60 13.98 -4.60
N CYS A 94 -22.60 12.65 -4.68
CA CYS A 94 -23.00 11.91 -5.86
C CYS A 94 -24.41 11.36 -5.66
N THR A 95 -25.42 12.22 -5.89
CA THR A 95 -26.84 11.92 -5.66
C THR A 95 -27.65 12.09 -6.96
N GLY A 96 -28.91 11.63 -6.95
CA GLY A 96 -29.78 11.70 -8.12
C GLY A 96 -29.18 10.95 -9.31
N THR A 97 -29.09 11.59 -10.47
CA THR A 97 -28.50 11.00 -11.68
C THR A 97 -27.00 10.73 -11.56
N LEU A 98 -26.32 11.31 -10.56
CA LEU A 98 -24.90 11.08 -10.29
C LEU A 98 -24.67 10.01 -9.22
N GLN A 99 -25.72 9.32 -8.75
CA GLN A 99 -25.56 8.28 -7.72
C GLN A 99 -24.66 7.14 -8.19
N GLN A 100 -23.62 6.84 -7.40
CA GLN A 100 -22.63 5.80 -7.73
C GLN A 100 -22.86 4.48 -6.98
N TYR A 101 -23.42 4.55 -5.78
CA TYR A 101 -23.70 3.41 -4.93
C TYR A 101 -25.06 3.60 -4.27
N SER A 102 -25.84 2.52 -4.18
CA SER A 102 -27.17 2.55 -3.57
C SER A 102 -27.11 2.96 -2.10
N THR A 103 -26.14 2.42 -1.35
CA THR A 103 -25.88 2.78 0.04
C THR A 103 -24.38 2.90 0.35
N PHE A 104 -24.07 3.49 1.51
CA PHE A 104 -22.71 3.49 2.06
C PHE A 104 -22.15 2.06 2.23
N ASN A 105 -22.97 1.11 2.66
CA ASN A 105 -22.54 -0.27 2.88
C ASN A 105 -22.21 -0.96 1.54
N ASP A 106 -23.02 -0.74 0.49
CA ASP A 106 -22.75 -1.27 -0.85
C ASP A 106 -21.42 -0.75 -1.41
N CYS A 107 -21.14 0.54 -1.19
CA CYS A 107 -19.85 1.13 -1.54
C CYS A 107 -18.69 0.44 -0.81
N GLN A 108 -18.80 0.29 0.52
CA GLN A 108 -17.74 -0.37 1.29
C GLN A 108 -17.54 -1.82 0.85
N GLN A 109 -18.63 -2.57 0.69
CA GLN A 109 -18.58 -3.97 0.29
C GLN A 109 -17.91 -4.12 -1.08
N PHE A 110 -18.30 -3.31 -2.05
CA PHE A 110 -17.70 -3.31 -3.38
C PHE A 110 -16.20 -2.98 -3.33
N LEU A 111 -15.81 -1.89 -2.68
CA LEU A 111 -14.40 -1.47 -2.59
C LEU A 111 -13.54 -2.47 -1.79
N ARG A 112 -14.13 -3.17 -0.81
CA ARG A 112 -13.42 -4.18 -0.02
C ARG A 112 -13.19 -5.47 -0.80
N THR A 113 -14.14 -5.88 -1.64
CA THR A 113 -14.17 -7.24 -2.21
C THR A 113 -13.89 -7.31 -3.70
N GLN A 114 -14.20 -6.26 -4.46
CA GLN A 114 -14.11 -6.27 -5.93
C GLN A 114 -12.97 -5.41 -6.47
N ILE A 115 -12.46 -4.46 -5.68
CA ILE A 115 -11.46 -3.49 -6.14
C ILE A 115 -10.11 -3.75 -5.43
N PRO A 116 -9.01 -3.91 -6.20
CA PRO A 116 -7.68 -4.01 -5.61
C PRO A 116 -7.32 -2.69 -4.90
N TYR A 117 -6.55 -2.76 -3.81
CA TYR A 117 -6.21 -1.54 -3.07
C TYR A 117 -5.37 -0.57 -3.91
N GLY A 118 -4.29 -1.08 -4.53
CA GLY A 118 -3.39 -0.29 -5.39
C GLY A 118 -2.36 0.53 -4.62
N SER A 119 -1.67 1.41 -5.35
CA SER A 119 -0.58 2.26 -4.87
C SER A 119 -0.62 3.60 -5.59
N TYR A 120 0.04 4.63 -5.03
CA TYR A 120 0.02 5.98 -5.61
C TYR A 120 0.73 6.08 -6.98
N ASP A 121 1.72 5.24 -7.27
CA ASP A 121 2.37 5.15 -8.59
C ASP A 121 1.47 4.51 -9.66
N ARG A 122 0.29 4.01 -9.27
CA ARG A 122 -0.75 3.44 -10.13
C ARG A 122 -2.11 4.08 -9.84
N ALA A 123 -2.13 5.36 -9.43
CA ALA A 123 -3.35 6.11 -9.11
C ALA A 123 -4.17 6.52 -10.35
N ASP A 124 -3.91 5.90 -11.50
CA ASP A 124 -4.61 6.03 -12.77
C ASP A 124 -5.26 4.70 -13.22
N GLN A 125 -5.19 3.65 -12.39
CA GLN A 125 -5.73 2.31 -12.67
C GLN A 125 -7.05 2.06 -11.93
N GLY A 126 -7.67 0.89 -12.17
CA GLY A 126 -8.90 0.44 -11.53
C GLY A 126 -8.73 0.01 -10.06
N ASN A 127 -8.25 0.89 -9.19
CA ASN A 127 -7.96 0.58 -7.79
C ASN A 127 -8.50 1.61 -6.78
N VAL A 128 -8.46 1.27 -5.50
CA VAL A 128 -8.96 2.11 -4.39
C VAL A 128 -8.17 3.43 -4.31
N ILE A 129 -6.86 3.42 -4.55
CA ILE A 129 -6.03 4.64 -4.49
C ILE A 129 -6.45 5.66 -5.57
N CYS A 130 -6.69 5.23 -6.81
CA CYS A 130 -7.20 6.10 -7.88
C CYS A 130 -8.53 6.75 -7.45
N ARG A 131 -9.46 5.95 -6.94
CA ARG A 131 -10.77 6.43 -6.46
C ARG A 131 -10.62 7.43 -5.31
N PHE A 132 -9.73 7.15 -4.37
CA PHE A 132 -9.46 8.04 -3.24
C PHE A 132 -8.96 9.41 -3.72
N VAL A 133 -8.00 9.45 -4.65
CA VAL A 133 -7.49 10.72 -5.18
C VAL A 133 -8.58 11.53 -5.88
N HIS A 134 -9.48 10.87 -6.62
CA HIS A 134 -10.59 11.56 -7.28
C HIS A 134 -11.64 12.15 -6.31
N THR A 135 -11.66 11.72 -5.03
CA THR A 135 -12.58 12.30 -4.04
C THR A 135 -12.35 13.79 -3.79
N TYR A 136 -11.12 14.27 -3.93
CA TYR A 136 -10.78 15.69 -3.72
C TYR A 136 -11.46 16.63 -4.72
N SER A 137 -11.75 16.14 -5.94
CA SER A 137 -12.36 16.92 -7.01
C SER A 137 -13.87 16.77 -7.09
N VAL A 138 -14.47 15.78 -6.40
CA VAL A 138 -15.92 15.56 -6.38
C VAL A 138 -16.70 16.79 -5.91
N PRO A 139 -16.36 17.47 -4.80
CA PRO A 139 -17.11 18.66 -4.36
C PRO A 139 -17.03 19.84 -5.33
N LEU A 140 -15.99 19.89 -6.18
CA LEU A 140 -15.76 20.98 -7.12
C LEU A 140 -16.52 20.78 -8.42
N LEU A 141 -16.54 19.55 -8.96
CA LEU A 141 -17.22 19.23 -10.21
C LEU A 141 -17.80 17.80 -10.19
N PRO A 142 -18.93 17.59 -9.48
CA PRO A 142 -19.51 16.26 -9.28
C PRO A 142 -19.85 15.54 -10.59
N SER A 143 -20.32 16.27 -11.61
CA SER A 143 -20.74 15.67 -12.90
C SER A 143 -19.61 14.94 -13.63
N ILE A 144 -18.36 15.35 -13.43
CA ILE A 144 -17.17 14.68 -13.99
C ILE A 144 -16.62 13.65 -13.02
N HIS A 145 -16.49 13.99 -11.74
CA HIS A 145 -15.71 13.18 -10.80
C HIS A 145 -16.51 12.11 -10.06
N CYS A 146 -17.84 12.21 -9.98
CA CYS A 146 -18.65 11.13 -9.41
C CYS A 146 -18.47 9.80 -10.15
N PRO A 147 -18.55 9.74 -11.49
CA PRO A 147 -18.24 8.52 -12.24
C PRO A 147 -16.87 7.91 -11.90
N HIS A 148 -15.84 8.73 -11.66
CA HIS A 148 -14.47 8.26 -11.40
C HIS A 148 -14.34 7.52 -10.06
N VAL A 149 -15.10 7.94 -9.05
CA VAL A 149 -15.08 7.33 -7.71
C VAL A 149 -16.09 6.17 -7.56
N GLY A 150 -16.92 5.93 -8.57
CA GLY A 150 -17.96 4.90 -8.58
C GLY A 150 -17.51 3.51 -9.03
N SER A 151 -18.46 2.59 -9.13
CA SER A 151 -18.20 1.17 -9.44
C SER A 151 -17.56 0.92 -10.80
N THR A 152 -17.94 1.71 -11.81
CA THR A 152 -17.39 1.63 -13.17
C THR A 152 -16.05 2.34 -13.31
N GLY A 153 -15.74 3.24 -12.38
CA GLY A 153 -14.59 4.14 -12.45
C GLY A 153 -14.61 5.18 -13.55
N GLY A 154 -15.73 5.33 -14.26
CA GLY A 154 -15.99 6.45 -15.16
C GLY A 154 -14.92 6.65 -16.24
N GLY A 155 -14.23 5.58 -16.63
CA GLY A 155 -13.11 5.62 -17.58
C GLY A 155 -11.81 6.23 -17.03
N ALA A 156 -11.81 6.91 -15.88
CA ALA A 156 -10.58 7.40 -15.25
C ALA A 156 -9.90 6.31 -14.41
N CYS A 157 -10.64 5.72 -13.47
CA CYS A 157 -10.15 4.66 -12.59
C CYS A 157 -10.57 3.29 -13.12
N THR A 158 -9.98 2.92 -14.24
CA THR A 158 -10.13 1.62 -14.92
C THR A 158 -8.75 1.11 -15.29
N ASP A 159 -8.56 -0.19 -15.40
CA ASP A 159 -7.26 -0.73 -15.81
C ASP A 159 -6.88 -0.28 -17.22
N LYS A 160 -5.67 0.26 -17.34
CA LYS A 160 -5.10 0.75 -18.59
C LYS A 160 -4.09 -0.25 -19.11
N THR A 161 -4.23 -0.61 -20.37
CA THR A 161 -3.23 -1.40 -21.09
C THR A 161 -2.09 -0.49 -21.56
N ILE A 162 -0.99 -1.09 -22.02
CA ILE A 162 0.13 -0.34 -22.60
C ILE A 162 -0.33 0.55 -23.77
N ASP A 163 -1.25 0.05 -24.59
CA ASP A 163 -1.80 0.76 -25.77
C ASP A 163 -2.59 2.03 -25.41
N PHE A 164 -3.01 2.20 -24.15
CA PHE A 164 -3.65 3.45 -23.75
C PHE A 164 -2.66 4.64 -23.73
N TYR A 165 -1.36 4.36 -23.62
CA TYR A 165 -0.32 5.37 -23.46
C TYR A 165 0.44 5.69 -24.77
N TYR A 166 0.14 4.99 -25.87
CA TYR A 166 0.84 5.09 -27.15
C TYR A 166 -0.15 5.17 -28.32
#